data_AF-A0A352VJR4-F1
#
_entry.id   AF-A0A352VJR4-F1
#
_cell.length_a   1.000
_cell.length_b   1.000
_cell.length_c   1.000
_cell.angle_alpha   90.00
_cell.angle_beta   90.00
_cell.angle_gamma   90.00
#
_symmetry.space_group_name_H-M   'P 1'
#
loop_
_entity.id
_entity.type
_entity.pdbx_description
1 polymer ?
#
loop_
_entity_poly.entity_id
_entity_poly.type
_entity_poly.pdbx_seq_one_letter_code
_entity_poly.pdbx_strand_id
1 'polypeptide(L)'
;MEEAPCSGPTTDGICLQKMASGFRTPAHLTSPPGDDRLMVVRTVGVIEIIYLDGSTGGFLDMVDLVKHGDEQGLLGLAFHPDYAANGTFFVSYTSLDGNTQVDRMTVSADPDVADVASREAVLTVPHNPEFGGHHNGGQIIFGP
;
A
#
# COMPACT_ATOMS: atom_id res chain seq x y z
N MET A 1 9.45 9.21 -25.27
CA MET A 1 9.49 9.87 -23.96
C MET A 1 10.91 10.31 -23.74
N GLU A 2 11.14 11.60 -23.51
CA GLU A 2 12.48 12.13 -23.20
C GLU A 2 12.90 11.58 -21.83
N GLU A 3 14.00 10.84 -21.77
CA GLU A 3 14.55 10.31 -20.51
C GLU A 3 14.87 11.48 -19.57
N ALA A 4 14.23 11.52 -18.41
CA ALA A 4 14.50 12.57 -17.42
C ALA A 4 15.97 12.47 -16.98
N PRO A 5 16.73 13.59 -16.92
CA PRO A 5 18.15 13.54 -16.65
C PRO A 5 18.43 13.01 -15.23
N CYS A 6 19.45 12.17 -15.14
CA CYS A 6 19.95 11.61 -13.89
C CYS A 6 20.18 12.67 -12.80
N SER A 7 19.68 12.42 -11.59
CA SER A 7 19.97 13.25 -10.41
C SER A 7 20.65 12.42 -9.32
N GLY A 8 21.99 12.34 -9.33
CA GLY A 8 22.78 11.66 -8.30
C GLY A 8 24.28 11.55 -8.62
N PRO A 9 25.16 11.31 -7.63
CA PRO A 9 26.61 11.25 -7.85
C PRO A 9 26.97 9.99 -8.64
N THR A 10 27.67 10.17 -9.75
CA THR A 10 28.25 9.06 -10.52
C THR A 10 29.75 9.01 -10.29
N THR A 11 30.17 8.07 -9.47
CA THR A 11 31.52 7.49 -9.53
C THR A 11 31.50 5.99 -9.84
N ASP A 12 30.35 5.31 -9.70
CA ASP A 12 30.19 3.85 -9.97
C ASP A 12 28.85 3.47 -10.67
N GLY A 13 28.20 4.40 -11.38
CA GLY A 13 27.20 4.06 -12.41
C GLY A 13 25.77 3.70 -11.97
N ILE A 14 25.28 4.17 -10.81
CA ILE A 14 23.85 4.11 -10.47
C ILE A 14 23.22 5.50 -10.66
N CYS A 15 22.06 5.51 -11.31
CA CYS A 15 21.28 6.72 -11.54
C CYS A 15 19.86 6.54 -10.97
N LEU A 16 19.39 7.57 -10.25
CA LEU A 16 17.99 7.65 -9.84
C LEU A 16 17.22 8.49 -10.86
N GLN A 17 16.14 7.91 -11.36
CA GLN A 17 15.14 8.60 -12.16
C GLN A 17 13.90 8.83 -11.31
N LYS A 18 13.44 10.08 -11.28
CA LYS A 18 12.19 10.43 -10.61
C LYS A 18 11.02 9.92 -11.47
N MET A 19 10.23 9.00 -10.91
CA MET A 19 9.03 8.47 -11.56
C MET A 19 7.79 9.32 -11.30
N ALA A 20 7.56 9.70 -10.05
CA ALA A 20 6.42 10.52 -9.65
C ALA A 20 6.75 11.32 -8.37
N SER A 21 5.88 12.28 -8.01
CA SER A 21 5.96 13.03 -6.75
C SER A 21 4.59 13.52 -6.30
N GLY A 22 4.49 13.99 -5.05
CA GLY A 22 3.24 14.50 -4.48
C GLY A 22 2.66 13.60 -3.39
N PHE A 23 3.23 12.40 -3.22
CA PHE A 23 2.87 11.45 -2.17
C PHE A 23 3.14 12.02 -0.77
N ARG A 24 2.18 11.84 0.13
CA ARG A 24 2.28 12.24 1.54
C ARG A 24 2.22 11.01 2.43
N THR A 25 3.15 10.94 3.38
CA THR A 25 3.29 9.84 4.35
C THR A 25 3.22 8.44 3.71
N PRO A 26 4.04 8.15 2.68
CA PRO A 26 4.12 6.80 2.11
C PRO A 26 4.72 5.83 3.15
N ALA A 27 4.10 4.66 3.31
CA ALA A 27 4.52 3.61 4.23
C ALA A 27 5.07 2.38 3.50
N HIS A 28 4.56 2.09 2.30
CA HIS A 28 4.92 0.91 1.54
C HIS A 28 4.76 1.14 0.02
N LEU A 29 5.53 0.42 -0.78
CA LEU A 29 5.47 0.42 -2.24
C LEU A 29 5.58 -1.02 -2.72
N THR A 30 4.64 -1.46 -3.56
CA THR A 30 4.65 -2.81 -4.14
C THR A 30 3.88 -2.82 -5.47
N SER A 31 3.84 -3.95 -6.17
CA SER A 31 3.01 -4.14 -7.35
C SER A 31 2.32 -5.51 -7.32
N PRO A 32 1.14 -5.65 -7.96
CA PRO A 32 0.59 -6.96 -8.21
C PRO A 32 1.52 -7.81 -9.10
N PRO A 33 1.54 -9.15 -8.94
CA PRO A 33 2.32 -10.03 -9.82
C PRO A 33 1.97 -9.83 -11.30
N GLY A 34 2.97 -9.50 -12.12
CA GLY A 34 2.79 -9.31 -13.56
C GLY A 34 2.09 -8.00 -13.97
N ASP A 35 1.94 -7.05 -13.04
CA ASP A 35 1.34 -5.73 -13.28
C ASP A 35 2.41 -4.63 -13.29
N ASP A 36 2.26 -3.67 -14.20
CA ASP A 36 3.17 -2.54 -14.39
C ASP A 36 2.87 -1.36 -13.46
N ARG A 37 1.73 -1.38 -12.78
CA ARG A 37 1.33 -0.36 -11.81
C ARG A 37 2.08 -0.54 -10.50
N LEU A 38 2.59 0.57 -9.97
CA LEU A 38 3.12 0.60 -8.60
C LEU A 38 2.05 1.15 -7.65
N MET A 39 1.92 0.51 -6.50
CA MET A 39 0.92 0.81 -5.48
C MET A 39 1.60 1.45 -4.29
N VAL A 40 1.33 2.74 -4.07
CA VAL A 40 1.86 3.54 -2.97
C VAL A 40 0.87 3.49 -1.82
N VAL A 41 1.24 2.83 -0.74
CA VAL A 41 0.46 2.78 0.50
C VAL A 41 0.73 4.03 1.31
N ARG A 42 -0.32 4.74 1.71
CA ARG A 42 -0.24 5.92 2.58
C ARG A 42 -0.85 5.63 3.94
N THR A 43 -0.17 6.07 4.99
CA THR A 43 -0.56 5.79 6.38
C THR A 43 -1.97 6.22 6.75
N VAL A 44 -2.52 7.22 6.06
CA VAL A 44 -3.88 7.74 6.32
C VAL A 44 -5.01 6.81 5.84
N GLY A 45 -4.70 5.67 5.23
CA GLY A 45 -5.72 4.73 4.74
C GLY A 45 -6.04 4.87 3.25
N VAL A 46 -5.06 5.29 2.45
CA VAL A 46 -5.22 5.43 1.00
C VAL A 46 -4.13 4.64 0.28
N ILE A 47 -4.47 4.02 -0.85
CA ILE A 47 -3.50 3.46 -1.79
C ILE A 47 -3.60 4.24 -3.11
N GLU A 48 -2.47 4.75 -3.57
CA GLU A 48 -2.35 5.50 -4.83
C GLU A 48 -1.59 4.67 -5.88
N ILE A 49 -1.88 4.90 -7.16
CA ILE A 49 -1.25 4.23 -8.30
C ILE A 49 -0.20 5.16 -8.92
N ILE A 50 0.95 4.61 -9.29
CA ILE A 50 1.88 5.20 -10.26
C ILE A 50 1.86 4.33 -11.52
N TYR A 51 1.59 4.94 -12.66
CA TYR A 51 1.70 4.29 -13.97
C TYR A 51 3.10 4.51 -14.57
N LEU A 52 3.50 3.68 -15.54
CA LEU A 52 4.83 3.75 -16.17
C LEU A 52 5.12 5.08 -16.88
N ASP A 53 4.09 5.81 -17.31
CA ASP A 53 4.23 7.13 -17.93
C ASP A 53 4.41 8.27 -16.90
N GLY A 54 4.43 7.93 -15.61
CA GLY A 54 4.57 8.87 -14.49
C GLY A 54 3.26 9.53 -14.06
N SER A 55 2.13 9.23 -14.70
CA SER A 55 0.82 9.64 -14.23
C SER A 55 0.43 8.90 -12.94
N THR A 56 -0.53 9.44 -12.20
CA THR A 56 -0.97 8.89 -10.90
C THR A 56 -2.48 8.72 -10.82
N GLY A 57 -2.92 7.69 -10.11
CA GLY A 57 -4.33 7.39 -9.85
C GLY A 57 -4.60 7.05 -8.39
N GLY A 58 -5.85 6.74 -8.04
CA GLY A 58 -6.24 6.19 -6.74
C GLY A 58 -6.64 4.73 -6.89
N PHE A 59 -6.32 3.90 -5.91
CA PHE A 59 -6.68 2.48 -5.87
C PHE A 59 -7.67 2.15 -4.75
N LEU A 60 -7.39 2.60 -3.52
CA LEU A 60 -8.18 2.31 -2.34
C LEU A 60 -8.33 3.57 -1.48
N ASP A 61 -9.53 3.79 -0.95
CA ASP A 61 -9.81 4.77 0.10
C ASP A 61 -10.56 4.08 1.25
N MET A 62 -9.92 4.01 2.42
CA MET A 62 -10.49 3.47 3.64
C MET A 62 -10.18 4.36 4.85
N VAL A 63 -10.08 5.68 4.63
CA VAL A 63 -9.71 6.66 5.68
C VAL A 63 -10.58 6.56 6.93
N ASP A 64 -11.87 6.24 6.75
CA ASP A 64 -12.85 6.11 7.84
C ASP A 64 -12.67 4.84 8.69
N LEU A 65 -11.77 3.93 8.30
CA LEU A 65 -11.50 2.67 9.00
C LEU A 65 -10.14 2.69 9.73
N VAL A 66 -9.29 3.66 9.42
CA VAL A 66 -7.87 3.64 9.78
C VAL A 66 -7.58 4.70 10.83
N LYS A 67 -7.07 4.25 11.98
CA LYS A 67 -6.40 5.14 12.92
C LYS A 67 -4.98 5.39 12.44
N HIS A 68 -4.56 6.65 12.41
CA HIS A 68 -3.24 7.03 11.90
C HIS A 68 -2.55 8.06 12.81
N GLY A 69 -1.22 8.07 12.76
CA GLY A 69 -0.36 8.88 13.64
C GLY A 69 0.72 8.02 14.26
N ASP A 70 1.89 8.58 14.55
CA ASP A 70 3.06 7.83 14.99
C ASP A 70 3.37 6.64 14.03
N GLU A 71 3.35 5.40 14.53
CA GLU A 71 3.53 4.19 13.71
C GLU A 71 2.19 3.56 13.30
N GLN A 72 1.07 4.21 13.59
CA GLN A 72 -0.28 3.75 13.24
C GLN A 72 -0.65 4.21 11.83
N GLY A 73 -1.44 3.38 11.15
CA GLY A 73 -1.99 3.72 9.84
C GLY A 73 -2.28 2.49 9.00
N LEU A 74 -2.43 2.69 7.70
CA LEU A 74 -2.31 1.63 6.71
C LEU A 74 -0.82 1.38 6.42
N LEU A 75 -0.35 0.18 6.75
CA LEU A 75 1.08 -0.14 6.86
C LEU A 75 1.54 -1.23 5.88
N GLY A 76 0.64 -2.14 5.51
CA GLY A 76 0.96 -3.28 4.65
C GLY A 76 -0.02 -3.46 3.50
N LEU A 77 0.51 -3.92 2.38
CA LEU A 77 -0.25 -4.35 1.21
C LEU A 77 0.44 -5.58 0.61
N ALA A 78 -0.32 -6.64 0.36
CA ALA A 78 0.14 -7.80 -0.38
C ALA A 78 -0.92 -8.28 -1.37
N PHE A 79 -0.51 -8.56 -2.59
CA PHE A 79 -1.37 -9.15 -3.61
C PHE A 79 -1.30 -10.67 -3.53
N HIS A 80 -2.43 -11.33 -3.72
CA HIS A 80 -2.47 -12.79 -3.87
C HIS A 80 -1.57 -13.21 -5.06
N PRO A 81 -0.86 -14.36 -5.01
CA PRO A 81 -0.02 -14.81 -6.13
C PRO A 81 -0.77 -14.88 -7.47
N ASP A 82 -2.02 -15.35 -7.42
CA ASP A 82 -2.95 -15.39 -8.57
C ASP A 82 -3.84 -14.13 -8.73
N TYR A 83 -3.37 -12.95 -8.32
CA TYR A 83 -4.16 -11.71 -8.35
C TYR A 83 -4.82 -11.43 -9.71
N ALA A 84 -4.11 -11.69 -10.81
CA ALA A 84 -4.65 -11.50 -12.16
C ALA A 84 -5.92 -12.34 -12.45
N ALA A 85 -6.11 -13.45 -11.74
CA ALA A 85 -7.26 -14.33 -11.91
C ALA A 85 -8.37 -14.07 -10.86
N ASN A 86 -8.01 -13.66 -9.65
CA ASN A 86 -8.96 -13.58 -8.53
C ASN A 86 -9.15 -12.18 -7.93
N GLY A 87 -8.36 -11.19 -8.34
CA GLY A 87 -8.44 -9.82 -7.87
C GLY A 87 -8.19 -9.64 -6.37
N THR A 88 -7.66 -10.63 -5.66
CA THR A 88 -7.59 -10.67 -4.21
C THR A 88 -6.30 -10.05 -3.67
N PHE A 89 -6.43 -9.16 -2.69
CA PHE A 89 -5.29 -8.56 -1.99
C PHE A 89 -5.58 -8.44 -0.50
N PHE A 90 -4.53 -8.11 0.26
CA PHE A 90 -4.56 -8.05 1.71
C PHE A 90 -3.96 -6.73 2.17
N VAL A 91 -4.59 -6.10 3.15
CA VAL A 91 -4.10 -4.88 3.79
C VAL A 91 -3.85 -5.12 5.27
N SER A 92 -2.76 -4.54 5.79
CA SER A 92 -2.50 -4.46 7.23
C SER A 92 -2.63 -3.02 7.68
N TYR A 93 -3.44 -2.76 8.70
CA TYR A 93 -3.67 -1.41 9.19
C TYR A 93 -4.00 -1.37 10.69
N THR A 94 -3.90 -0.18 11.29
CA THR A 94 -4.41 0.06 12.64
C THR A 94 -5.89 0.46 12.58
N SER A 95 -6.77 -0.33 13.19
CA SER A 95 -8.21 -0.01 13.23
C SER A 95 -8.51 1.19 14.13
N LEU A 96 -9.71 1.75 14.05
CA LEU A 96 -10.15 2.87 14.91
C LEU A 96 -10.02 2.57 16.41
N ASP A 97 -10.21 1.32 16.81
CA ASP A 97 -10.06 0.85 18.19
C ASP A 97 -8.58 0.68 18.61
N GLY A 98 -7.64 0.89 17.68
CA GLY A 98 -6.20 0.83 17.90
C GLY A 98 -5.57 -0.55 17.67
N ASN A 99 -6.34 -1.54 17.19
CA ASN A 99 -5.83 -2.90 16.97
C ASN A 99 -5.06 -3.01 15.66
N THR A 100 -4.08 -3.91 15.59
CA THR A 100 -3.51 -4.32 14.30
C THR A 100 -4.50 -5.25 13.60
N GLN A 101 -4.91 -4.87 12.40
CA GLN A 101 -5.92 -5.55 11.60
C GLN A 101 -5.31 -5.98 10.27
N VAL A 102 -5.61 -7.21 9.86
CA VAL A 102 -5.35 -7.70 8.50
C VAL A 102 -6.68 -8.09 7.87
N ASP A 103 -6.98 -7.49 6.73
CA ASP A 103 -8.19 -7.77 5.96
C ASP A 103 -7.84 -8.24 4.55
N ARG A 104 -8.66 -9.16 4.05
CA ARG A 104 -8.72 -9.55 2.63
C ARG A 104 -9.74 -8.66 1.93
N MET A 105 -9.42 -8.22 0.71
CA MET A 105 -10.30 -7.45 -0.16
C MET A 105 -10.15 -7.93 -1.61
N THR A 106 -11.07 -7.52 -2.48
CA THR A 106 -11.01 -7.74 -3.92
C THR A 106 -11.05 -6.43 -4.69
N VAL A 107 -10.39 -6.41 -5.85
CA VAL A 107 -10.58 -5.33 -6.83
C VAL A 107 -12.02 -5.35 -7.36
N SER A 108 -12.52 -4.19 -7.77
CA SER A 108 -13.83 -4.06 -8.41
C SER A 108 -13.77 -4.52 -9.88
N ALA A 109 -14.85 -4.30 -10.63
CA ALA A 109 -14.86 -4.49 -12.08
C ALA A 109 -13.90 -3.53 -12.82
N ASP A 110 -13.58 -2.39 -12.21
CA ASP A 110 -12.50 -1.50 -12.65
C ASP A 110 -11.19 -1.96 -11.99
N PRO A 111 -10.17 -2.39 -12.77
CA PRO A 111 -8.91 -2.90 -12.22
C PRO A 111 -8.13 -1.86 -11.43
N ASP A 112 -8.40 -0.56 -11.63
CA ASP A 112 -7.79 0.54 -10.89
C ASP A 112 -8.53 0.88 -9.60
N VAL A 113 -9.68 0.24 -9.29
CA VAL A 113 -10.48 0.57 -8.11
C VAL A 113 -10.73 -0.67 -7.25
N ALA A 114 -10.25 -0.64 -6.02
CA ALA A 114 -10.56 -1.63 -5.00
C ALA A 114 -12.01 -1.52 -4.51
N ASP A 115 -12.65 -2.66 -4.25
CA ASP A 115 -13.97 -2.69 -3.59
C ASP A 115 -13.80 -2.74 -2.06
N VAL A 116 -13.90 -1.59 -1.40
CA VAL A 116 -13.84 -1.49 0.07
C VAL A 116 -14.94 -2.33 0.76
N ALA A 117 -16.08 -2.53 0.11
CA ALA A 117 -17.19 -3.31 0.67
C ALA A 117 -16.91 -4.82 0.67
N SER A 118 -15.95 -5.30 -0.12
CA SER A 118 -15.52 -6.71 -0.16
C SER A 118 -14.69 -7.13 1.06
N ARG A 119 -14.34 -6.18 1.93
CA ARG A 119 -13.46 -6.37 3.09
C ARG A 119 -13.91 -7.50 4.00
N GLU A 120 -13.02 -8.44 4.24
CA GLU A 120 -13.21 -9.55 5.16
C GLU A 120 -12.02 -9.66 6.13
N ALA A 121 -12.33 -9.71 7.42
CA ALA A 121 -11.31 -9.81 8.46
C ALA A 121 -10.58 -11.16 8.41
N VAL A 122 -9.25 -11.12 8.35
CA VAL A 122 -8.39 -12.31 8.38
C VAL A 122 -7.73 -12.47 9.75
N LEU A 123 -7.21 -11.38 10.32
CA LEU A 123 -6.55 -11.39 11.62
C LEU A 123 -6.80 -10.07 12.34
N THR A 124 -7.13 -10.16 13.63
CA THR A 124 -7.16 -9.01 14.54
C THR A 124 -6.24 -9.31 15.70
N VAL A 125 -5.28 -8.43 15.95
CA VAL A 125 -4.39 -8.48 17.12
C VAL A 125 -4.71 -7.29 18.00
N PRO A 126 -5.28 -7.52 19.20
CA PRO A 126 -5.51 -6.45 20.17
C PRO A 126 -4.20 -5.74 20.52
N HIS A 127 -4.18 -4.41 20.42
CA HIS A 127 -3.01 -3.62 20.79
C HIS A 127 -3.23 -2.98 22.16
N ASN A 128 -2.29 -3.15 23.09
CA ASN A 128 -2.39 -2.48 24.38
C ASN A 128 -2.21 -0.95 24.17
N PRO A 129 -3.19 -0.11 24.55
CA PRO A 129 -3.09 1.34 24.40
C PRO A 129 -1.95 1.96 25.22
N GLU A 130 -1.46 1.30 26.26
CA GLU A 130 -0.32 1.76 27.06
C GLU A 130 0.98 1.85 26.26
N PHE A 131 1.08 1.14 25.12
CA PHE A 131 2.24 1.21 24.23
C PHE A 131 2.20 2.39 23.25
N GLY A 132 1.21 3.29 23.35
CA GLY A 132 1.21 4.56 22.62
C GLY A 132 1.04 4.44 21.10
N GLY A 133 0.67 3.26 20.57
CA GLY A 133 0.52 3.05 19.14
C GLY A 133 1.83 2.80 18.39
N HIS A 134 2.85 2.28 19.07
CA HIS A 134 4.12 1.82 18.47
C HIS A 134 4.22 0.29 18.41
N HIS A 135 5.17 -0.20 17.62
CA HIS A 135 5.48 -1.61 17.39
C HIS A 135 4.34 -2.39 16.69
N ASN A 136 3.60 -1.71 15.80
CA ASN A 136 2.44 -2.29 15.10
C ASN A 136 2.80 -3.37 14.06
N GLY A 137 4.06 -3.39 13.59
CA GLY A 137 4.50 -4.28 12.50
C GLY A 137 3.76 -3.96 11.19
N GLY A 138 3.22 -5.00 10.54
CA GLY A 138 2.25 -4.83 9.45
C GLY A 138 2.72 -5.26 8.05
N GLN A 139 3.97 -5.70 7.89
CA GLN A 139 4.40 -6.28 6.62
C GLN A 139 3.67 -7.62 6.36
N ILE A 140 3.11 -7.77 5.16
CA ILE A 140 2.54 -9.01 4.65
C ILE A 140 3.34 -9.41 3.41
N ILE A 141 3.68 -10.69 3.29
CA ILE A 141 4.32 -11.25 2.09
C ILE A 141 3.85 -12.68 1.86
N PHE A 142 3.66 -13.05 0.59
CA PHE A 142 3.42 -14.43 0.18
C PHE A 142 4.75 -15.13 -0.11
N GLY A 143 4.88 -16.37 0.39
CA GLY A 143 6.00 -17.24 0.03
C GLY A 143 5.84 -17.84 -1.38
N PRO A 144 6.90 -18.50 -1.88
CA PRO A 144 6.90 -19.22 -3.16
C PRO A 144 6.09 -20.52 -3.15
#